data_AF-A0AAT9HVP0-F1
#
_entry.id   AF-A0AAT9HVP0-F1
#
_cell.length_a   1.000
_cell.length_b   1.000
_cell.length_c   1.000
_cell.angle_alpha   90.00
_cell.angle_beta   90.00
_cell.angle_gamma   90.00
#
_symmetry.space_group_name_H-M   'P 1'
#
loop_
_entity.id
_entity.type
_entity.pdbx_description
1 polymer ?
#
loop_
_entity_poly.entity_id
_entity_poly.type
_entity_poly.pdbx_seq_one_letter_code
_entity_poly.pdbx_strand_id
1 'polypeptide(L)'
;MYVPGFYDVEYLPDGRIARVVPNRSGVPWRVSKHTVMDLDEWPYPKQPLVPLAETVHERMSVEIFRGCTRGCRFCQAGMITRPVRERSITGIGEMVDKGLAATGFEEVGLLSLSSADHSEIGDIAKGLADRYEEDKVGLSSPPPASTPSTSTWRTS
;
A
#
# COMPACT_ATOMS: atom_id res chain seq x y z
N MET A 1 7.48 -11.25 17.67
CA MET A 1 8.34 -11.17 16.47
C MET A 1 8.85 -12.57 16.15
N TYR A 2 8.93 -12.96 14.86
CA TYR A 2 9.51 -14.25 14.47
C TYR A 2 11.04 -14.18 14.39
N VAL A 3 11.73 -15.18 14.93
CA VAL A 3 13.20 -15.28 14.88
C VAL A 3 13.57 -16.71 14.46
N PRO A 4 14.06 -16.94 13.22
CA PRO A 4 14.32 -18.28 12.71
C PRO A 4 15.27 -19.12 13.58
N GLY A 5 16.32 -18.52 14.14
CA GLY A 5 17.28 -19.24 14.99
C GLY A 5 16.71 -19.73 16.35
N PHE A 6 15.46 -19.42 16.67
CA PHE A 6 14.79 -19.90 17.88
C PHE A 6 14.01 -21.20 17.63
N TYR A 7 14.11 -21.75 16.42
CA TYR A 7 13.41 -22.96 16.00
C TYR A 7 14.39 -23.93 15.34
N ASP A 8 14.32 -25.18 15.77
CA ASP A 8 15.01 -26.27 15.10
C ASP A 8 14.06 -26.91 14.08
N VAL A 9 14.58 -27.25 12.90
CA VAL A 9 13.81 -27.89 11.83
C VAL A 9 14.29 -29.33 11.71
N GLU A 10 13.37 -30.27 11.97
CA GLU A 10 13.63 -31.69 11.76
C GLU A 10 13.14 -32.11 10.38
N TYR A 11 13.97 -32.87 9.66
CA TYR A 11 13.69 -33.33 8.31
C TYR A 11 13.50 -34.85 8.28
N LEU A 12 12.62 -35.30 7.38
CA LEU A 12 12.49 -36.70 7.01
C LEU A 12 13.70 -37.15 6.16
N PRO A 13 13.94 -38.47 6.01
CA PRO A 13 15.02 -38.98 5.16
C PRO A 13 14.96 -38.53 3.70
N ASP A 14 13.78 -38.14 3.22
CA ASP A 14 13.54 -37.61 1.87
C ASP A 14 13.72 -36.08 1.75
N GLY A 15 14.13 -35.41 2.83
CA GLY A 15 14.39 -33.97 2.86
C GLY A 15 13.14 -33.10 3.08
N ARG A 16 11.94 -33.67 3.26
CA ARG A 16 10.75 -32.89 3.66
C ARG A 16 10.82 -32.48 5.13
N ILE A 17 10.24 -31.33 5.48
CA ILE A 17 10.13 -30.89 6.87
C ILE A 17 9.20 -31.84 7.63
N ALA A 18 9.70 -32.49 8.67
CA ALA A 18 8.93 -33.29 9.60
C ALA A 18 8.24 -32.40 10.64
N ARG A 19 8.99 -31.48 11.27
CA ARG A 19 8.46 -30.50 12.23
C ARG A 19 9.41 -29.33 12.45
N VAL A 20 8.85 -28.24 12.97
CA VAL A 20 9.56 -27.05 13.43
C VAL A 20 9.31 -26.90 14.93
N VAL A 21 10.36 -26.90 15.74
CA VAL A 21 10.28 -26.99 17.21
C VAL A 21 10.96 -25.78 17.85
N PRO A 22 10.32 -25.05 18.78
CA PRO A 22 11.00 -24.03 19.56
C PRO A 22 12.15 -24.63 20.37
N ASN A 23 13.34 -24.04 20.26
CA ASN A 23 14.55 -24.55 20.94
C ASN A 23 14.85 -23.87 22.28
N ARG A 24 13.95 -23.00 22.74
CA ARG A 24 14.12 -22.24 23.99
C ARG A 24 12.79 -21.94 24.66
N SER A 25 12.84 -21.74 25.98
CA SER A 25 11.67 -21.36 26.78
C SER A 25 11.11 -19.99 26.37
N GLY A 26 9.79 -19.84 26.42
CA GLY A 26 9.09 -18.58 26.13
C GLY A 26 8.86 -18.30 24.64
N VAL A 27 9.31 -19.18 23.74
CA VAL A 27 9.05 -19.07 22.30
C VAL A 27 7.80 -19.88 21.92
N PRO A 28 6.83 -19.29 21.21
CA PRO A 28 5.59 -19.98 20.87
C PRO A 28 5.81 -21.00 19.74
N TRP A 29 5.08 -22.11 19.81
CA TRP A 29 5.03 -23.13 18.75
C TRP A 29 4.45 -22.62 17.44
N ARG A 30 3.47 -21.71 17.52
CA ARG A 30 2.84 -21.08 16.36
C ARG A 30 3.12 -19.59 16.38
N VAL A 31 3.67 -19.10 15.29
CA VAL A 31 3.91 -17.68 15.07
C VAL A 31 2.70 -17.09 14.39
N SER A 32 2.05 -16.14 15.05
CA SER A 32 0.98 -15.37 14.43
C SER A 32 1.56 -14.28 13.54
N LYS A 33 0.98 -14.10 12.36
CA LYS A 33 1.30 -12.97 11.48
C LYS A 33 0.97 -11.66 12.20
N HIS A 34 1.92 -10.74 12.24
CA HIS A 34 1.67 -9.39 12.74
C HIS A 34 1.02 -8.55 11.64
N THR A 35 -0.21 -8.11 11.86
CA THR A 35 -0.98 -7.30 10.89
C THR A 35 -1.48 -6.06 11.60
N VAL A 36 -1.12 -4.88 11.09
CA VAL A 36 -1.70 -3.60 11.53
C VAL A 36 -3.14 -3.56 11.04
N MET A 37 -4.11 -3.57 11.95
CA MET A 37 -5.52 -3.69 11.59
C MET A 37 -6.11 -2.34 11.17
N ASP A 38 -5.88 -1.31 11.99
CA ASP A 38 -6.24 0.06 11.67
C ASP A 38 -5.03 0.75 11.04
N LEU A 39 -5.17 1.17 9.78
CA LEU A 39 -4.10 1.89 9.09
C LEU A 39 -4.03 3.35 9.54
N ASP A 40 -5.13 3.97 9.96
CA ASP A 40 -5.18 5.38 10.34
C ASP A 40 -4.45 5.64 11.66
N GLU A 41 -4.48 4.69 12.59
CA GLU A 41 -3.64 4.74 13.79
C GLU A 41 -2.14 4.59 13.49
N TRP A 42 -1.78 4.04 12.33
CA TRP A 42 -0.39 3.79 11.98
C TRP A 42 0.32 5.07 11.54
N PRO A 43 1.44 5.45 12.18
CA PRO A 43 2.14 6.68 11.86
C PRO A 43 2.64 6.65 10.41
N TYR A 44 2.20 7.65 9.64
CA TYR A 44 2.68 7.89 8.29
C TYR A 44 3.92 8.80 8.32
N PRO A 45 4.94 8.59 7.46
CA PRO A 45 6.13 9.44 7.43
C PRO A 45 5.76 10.90 7.12
N LYS A 46 5.89 11.77 8.12
CA LYS A 46 5.46 13.17 8.02
C LYS A 46 6.44 14.06 7.25
N GLN A 47 7.69 13.63 7.11
CA GLN A 47 8.78 14.35 6.45
C GLN A 47 9.63 13.35 5.65
N PRO A 48 9.12 12.85 4.51
CA PRO A 48 9.91 11.98 3.66
C PRO A 48 11.11 12.75 3.08
N LEU A 49 12.24 12.05 2.91
CA LEU A 49 13.43 12.63 2.29
C LEU A 49 13.13 12.97 0.83
N VAL A 50 13.37 14.22 0.43
CA VAL A 50 13.21 14.69 -0.95
C VAL A 50 14.57 14.59 -1.66
N PRO A 51 14.69 13.80 -2.74
CA PRO A 51 15.92 13.73 -3.52
C PRO A 51 16.28 15.09 -4.14
N LEU A 52 17.57 15.42 -4.20
CA LEU A 52 18.07 16.62 -4.89
C LEU A 52 18.27 16.41 -6.40
N ALA A 53 18.22 15.17 -6.86
CA ALA A 53 18.34 14.79 -8.26
C ALA A 53 16.98 14.37 -8.79
N GLU A 54 16.74 14.61 -10.09
CA GLU A 54 15.50 14.23 -10.74
C GLU A 54 15.25 12.73 -10.61
N THR A 55 14.02 12.36 -10.24
CA THR A 55 13.61 10.97 -10.11
C THR A 55 12.51 10.62 -11.10
N VAL A 56 12.39 9.34 -11.45
CA VAL A 56 11.35 8.87 -12.39
C VAL A 56 9.93 9.18 -11.90
N HIS A 57 9.75 9.35 -10.59
CA HIS A 57 8.47 9.69 -9.97
C HIS A 57 8.64 10.83 -8.96
N GLU A 58 8.58 12.08 -9.43
CA GLU A 58 8.60 13.28 -8.58
C GLU A 58 7.21 13.58 -8.00
N ARG A 59 6.70 12.67 -7.18
CA ARG A 59 5.37 12.80 -6.57
C ARG A 59 5.35 12.32 -5.12
N MET A 60 4.52 12.97 -4.31
CA MET A 60 4.18 12.53 -2.97
C MET A 60 3.35 11.24 -3.04
N SER A 61 3.91 10.14 -2.55
CA SER A 61 3.33 8.81 -2.72
C SER A 61 2.56 8.36 -1.48
N VAL A 62 1.23 8.46 -1.50
CA VAL A 62 0.35 8.18 -0.34
C VAL A 62 -0.27 6.79 -0.43
N GLU A 63 0.00 5.94 0.56
CA GLU A 63 -0.62 4.60 0.66
C GLU A 63 -2.06 4.73 1.14
N ILE A 64 -3.04 4.42 0.28
CA ILE A 64 -4.47 4.57 0.59
C ILE A 64 -5.11 3.32 1.19
N PHE A 65 -4.61 2.11 0.88
CA PHE A 65 -5.07 0.87 1.52
C PHE A 65 -4.07 -0.28 1.34
N ARG A 66 -4.16 -1.30 2.21
CA ARG A 66 -3.38 -2.54 2.13
C ARG A 66 -4.26 -3.75 1.88
N GLY A 67 -3.87 -4.56 0.90
CA GLY A 67 -4.62 -5.73 0.47
C GLY A 67 -5.08 -5.60 -0.97
N CYS A 68 -5.85 -6.59 -1.44
CA CYS A 68 -6.50 -6.56 -2.74
C CYS A 68 -7.79 -7.36 -2.65
N THR A 69 -8.89 -6.83 -3.19
CA THR A 69 -10.21 -7.47 -3.20
C THR A 69 -10.32 -8.60 -4.23
N ARG A 70 -9.45 -8.60 -5.26
CA ARG A 70 -9.46 -9.58 -6.37
C ARG A 70 -9.08 -10.99 -5.96
N GLY A 71 -8.16 -11.12 -5.01
CA GLY A 71 -7.81 -12.40 -4.43
C GLY A 71 -7.15 -13.43 -5.34
N CYS A 72 -6.44 -13.00 -6.37
CA CYS A 72 -5.74 -13.86 -7.32
C CYS A 72 -4.84 -14.89 -6.62
N ARG A 73 -5.04 -16.19 -6.90
CA ARG A 73 -4.28 -17.30 -6.29
C ARG A 73 -2.77 -17.27 -6.57
N PHE A 74 -2.37 -16.61 -7.64
CA PHE A 74 -0.97 -16.45 -8.03
C PHE A 74 -0.34 -15.18 -7.47
N CYS A 75 -1.13 -14.25 -6.92
CA CYS A 75 -0.62 -12.98 -6.41
C CYS A 75 -0.12 -13.18 -4.98
N GLN A 76 1.18 -13.41 -4.84
CA GLN A 76 1.85 -13.52 -3.55
C GLN A 76 1.60 -12.27 -2.68
N ALA A 77 1.73 -11.07 -3.26
CA ALA A 77 1.49 -9.80 -2.57
C ALA A 77 0.05 -9.72 -2.03
N GLY A 78 -0.94 -10.11 -2.84
CA GLY A 78 -2.34 -10.16 -2.43
C GLY A 78 -2.58 -11.16 -1.30
N MET A 79 -1.97 -12.35 -1.35
CA MET A 79 -2.11 -13.36 -0.29
C MET A 79 -1.47 -12.91 1.03
N ILE A 80 -0.27 -12.34 0.98
CA ILE A 80 0.47 -11.89 2.16
C ILE A 80 -0.23 -10.72 2.84
N THR A 81 -0.86 -9.81 2.08
CA THR A 81 -1.40 -8.55 2.63
C THR A 81 -2.83 -8.63 3.15
N ARG A 82 -3.51 -9.77 3.04
CA ARG A 82 -4.88 -9.97 3.60
C ARG A 82 -4.94 -9.76 5.13
N PRO A 83 -6.07 -9.27 5.68
CA PRO A 83 -7.27 -8.80 4.97
C PRO A 83 -7.09 -7.42 4.31
N VAL A 84 -8.05 -7.04 3.46
CA VAL A 84 -8.14 -5.68 2.90
C VAL A 84 -8.44 -4.71 4.04
N ARG A 85 -7.67 -3.62 4.12
CA ARG A 85 -7.79 -2.56 5.13
C ARG A 85 -7.57 -1.23 4.44
N GLU A 86 -8.55 -0.35 4.53
CA GLU A 86 -8.56 0.98 3.92
C GLU A 86 -8.21 2.04 4.96
N ARG A 87 -7.67 3.16 4.49
CA ARG A 87 -7.55 4.38 5.28
C ARG A 87 -8.78 5.23 5.06
N SER A 88 -9.20 5.99 6.07
CA SER A 88 -10.29 6.94 5.90
C SER A 88 -9.91 8.05 4.92
N ILE A 89 -10.91 8.56 4.21
CA ILE A 89 -10.77 9.77 3.38
C ILE A 89 -10.16 10.95 4.17
N THR A 90 -10.49 11.10 5.45
CA THR A 90 -9.92 12.13 6.33
C THR A 90 -8.44 11.89 6.59
N GLY A 91 -8.05 10.65 6.92
CA GLY A 91 -6.66 10.28 7.12
C GLY A 91 -5.82 10.49 5.85
N ILE A 92 -6.36 10.14 4.68
CA ILE A 92 -5.72 10.37 3.38
C ILE A 92 -5.51 11.87 3.13
N GLY A 93 -6.55 12.68 3.32
CA GLY A 93 -6.47 14.14 3.14
C GLY A 93 -5.41 14.78 4.03
N GLU A 94 -5.33 14.38 5.30
CA GLU A 94 -4.30 14.89 6.22
C GLU A 94 -2.87 14.48 5.83
N MET A 95 -2.68 13.26 5.33
CA MET A 95 -1.37 12.79 4.87
C MET A 95 -0.90 13.55 3.64
N VAL A 96 -1.81 13.82 2.70
CA VAL A 96 -1.50 14.61 1.50
C VAL A 96 -1.13 16.03 1.89
N ASP A 97 -1.95 16.69 2.72
CA ASP A 97 -1.73 18.07 3.15
C ASP A 97 -0.37 18.26 3.86
N LYS A 98 -0.11 17.42 4.88
CA LYS A 98 1.16 17.45 5.61
C LYS A 98 2.35 17.08 4.71
N GLY A 99 2.15 16.14 3.78
CA GLY A 99 3.18 15.69 2.85
C GLY A 99 3.60 16.77 1.86
N LEU A 100 2.63 17.42 1.21
CA LEU A 100 2.88 18.51 0.27
C LEU A 100 3.56 19.69 0.97
N ALA A 101 3.06 20.10 2.14
CA ALA A 101 3.65 21.18 2.92
C ALA A 101 5.11 20.89 3.36
N ALA A 102 5.44 19.63 3.64
CA ALA A 102 6.78 19.24 4.08
C ALA A 102 7.78 19.03 2.93
N THR A 103 7.31 18.73 1.73
CA THR A 103 8.16 18.30 0.60
C THR A 103 8.23 19.29 -0.54
N GLY A 104 7.19 20.10 -0.74
CA GLY A 104 7.05 20.97 -1.90
C GLY A 104 6.76 20.23 -3.22
N PHE A 105 6.35 18.95 -3.17
CA PHE A 105 5.93 18.25 -4.38
C PHE A 105 4.68 18.90 -4.99
N GLU A 106 4.61 18.91 -6.32
CA GLU A 106 3.46 19.39 -7.09
C GLU A 106 2.59 18.24 -7.64
N GLU A 107 2.90 16.98 -7.27
CA GLU A 107 2.11 15.82 -7.70
C GLU A 107 1.89 14.85 -6.53
N VAL A 108 0.72 14.22 -6.47
CA VAL A 108 0.36 13.18 -5.50
C VAL A 108 0.01 11.88 -6.22
N GLY A 109 0.65 10.79 -5.81
CA GLY A 109 0.34 9.43 -6.26
C GLY A 109 -0.42 8.63 -5.21
N LEU A 110 -1.61 8.12 -5.56
CA LEU A 110 -2.39 7.24 -4.67
C LEU A 110 -2.00 5.77 -4.86
N LEU A 111 -1.36 5.19 -3.85
CA LEU A 111 -0.74 3.87 -3.93
C LEU A 111 -1.49 2.79 -3.14
N SER A 112 -1.64 1.64 -3.77
CA SER A 112 -2.03 0.36 -3.16
C SER A 112 -1.77 -0.77 -4.17
N LEU A 113 -2.14 -2.01 -3.83
CA LEU A 113 -2.09 -3.11 -4.80
C LEU A 113 -3.23 -3.05 -5.86
N SER A 114 -4.27 -2.25 -5.62
CA SER A 114 -5.39 -2.07 -6.57
C SER A 114 -6.17 -0.78 -6.26
N SER A 115 -5.57 0.40 -6.51
CA SER A 115 -6.08 1.69 -5.98
C SER A 115 -7.53 1.99 -6.33
N ALA A 116 -7.99 1.55 -7.50
CA ALA A 116 -9.37 1.69 -7.96
C ALA A 116 -10.38 0.82 -7.19
N ASP A 117 -9.94 -0.17 -6.42
CA ASP A 117 -10.81 -1.03 -5.62
C ASP A 117 -11.05 -0.46 -4.19
N HIS A 118 -10.51 0.72 -3.85
CA HIS A 118 -10.82 1.40 -2.58
C HIS A 118 -12.28 1.88 -2.59
N SER A 119 -13.02 1.61 -1.51
CA SER A 119 -14.47 1.90 -1.46
C SER A 119 -14.81 3.37 -1.74
N GLU A 120 -14.02 4.29 -1.20
CA GLU A 120 -14.16 5.75 -1.35
C GLU A 120 -13.29 6.37 -2.49
N ILE A 121 -12.76 5.58 -3.45
CA ILE A 121 -11.78 6.12 -4.43
C ILE A 121 -12.28 7.34 -5.21
N GLY A 122 -13.56 7.37 -5.57
CA GLY A 122 -14.17 8.48 -6.29
C GLY A 122 -14.22 9.75 -5.45
N ASP A 123 -14.63 9.63 -4.19
CA ASP A 123 -14.73 10.76 -3.26
C ASP A 123 -13.34 11.28 -2.86
N ILE A 124 -12.36 10.39 -2.69
CA ILE A 124 -10.96 10.76 -2.46
C ILE A 124 -10.42 11.54 -3.67
N ALA A 125 -10.55 11.00 -4.87
CA ALA A 125 -10.01 11.64 -6.08
C ALA A 125 -10.66 13.01 -6.33
N LYS A 126 -11.99 13.10 -6.20
CA LYS A 126 -12.72 14.36 -6.33
C LYS A 126 -12.33 15.35 -5.25
N GLY A 127 -12.32 14.94 -3.98
CA GLY A 127 -12.01 15.82 -2.86
C GLY A 127 -10.59 16.39 -2.92
N LEU A 128 -9.63 15.61 -3.41
CA LEU A 128 -8.27 16.10 -3.65
C LEU A 128 -8.20 17.03 -4.88
N ALA A 129 -8.90 16.72 -5.97
CA ALA A 129 -8.92 17.57 -7.16
C ALA A 129 -9.54 18.94 -6.86
N ASP A 130 -10.70 18.96 -6.20
CA ASP A 130 -11.40 20.19 -5.81
C ASP A 130 -10.56 21.02 -4.82
N ARG A 131 -9.80 20.37 -3.92
CA ARG A 131 -8.97 21.06 -2.93
C ARG A 131 -7.75 21.74 -3.52
N TYR A 132 -7.10 21.13 -4.50
CA TYR A 132 -5.82 21.59 -5.05
C TYR A 132 -5.91 22.11 -6.50
N GLU A 133 -7.13 22.43 -6.96
CA GLU A 133 -7.38 22.96 -8.30
C GLU A 133 -6.55 24.24 -8.58
N GLU A 134 -6.46 25.13 -7.58
CA GLU A 134 -5.71 26.39 -7.69
C GLU A 134 -4.20 26.21 -7.52
N ASP A 135 -3.79 25.18 -6.77
CA ASP A 135 -2.40 24.88 -6.42
C ASP A 135 -1.65 24.09 -7.52
N LYS A 136 -2.31 23.78 -8.64
CA LYS A 136 -1.79 22.99 -9.77
C LYS A 136 -1.22 21.62 -9.38
N VAL A 137 -1.70 21.05 -8.28
CA VAL A 137 -1.21 19.74 -7.84
C VAL A 137 -1.76 18.65 -8.76
N GLY A 138 -0.87 17.93 -9.44
CA GLY A 138 -1.23 16.79 -10.27
C GLY A 138 -1.69 15.59 -9.44
N LEU A 139 -2.77 14.93 -9.86
CA LEU A 139 -3.20 13.65 -9.27
C LEU A 139 -2.90 12.52 -10.24
N SER A 140 -2.08 11.56 -9.80
CA SER A 140 -1.78 10.36 -10.58
C SER A 140 -2.25 9.10 -9.87
N SER A 141 -2.97 8.27 -10.63
CA SER A 141 -3.34 6.91 -10.25
C SER A 141 -2.82 5.96 -11.33
N PRO A 142 -2.30 4.78 -10.98
CA PRO A 142 -2.05 3.76 -11.99
C PRO A 142 -3.34 3.49 -12.78
N PRO A 143 -3.27 3.35 -14.12
CA PRO A 143 -4.45 3.23 -14.95
C PRO A 143 -5.29 2.02 -14.51
N PRO A 144 -6.64 2.10 -14.57
CA PRO A 144 -7.47 0.93 -14.35
C PRO A 144 -7.05 -0.16 -15.35
N ALA A 145 -7.07 -1.43 -14.91
CA ALA A 145 -6.89 -2.55 -15.82
C ALA A 145 -7.95 -2.45 -16.92
N SER A 146 -7.49 -2.15 -18.13
CA SER A 146 -8.24 -1.82 -19.33
C SER A 146 -9.57 -2.58 -19.45
N THR A 147 -10.69 -1.85 -19.47
CA THR A 147 -11.78 -2.20 -20.38
C THR A 147 -11.33 -1.83 -21.79
N PRO A 148 -11.46 -2.74 -22.79
CA PRO A 148 -11.15 -2.38 -24.16
C PRO A 148 -12.27 -1.46 -24.67
N SER A 149 -11.99 -0.16 -24.71
CA SER A 149 -12.88 0.82 -25.33
C SER A 149 -12.20 1.41 -26.56
N THR A 150 -12.66 0.91 -27.70
CA THR A 150 -12.71 1.61 -28.97
C THR A 150 -13.32 3.01 -28.78
N SER A 151 -12.61 4.05 -29.20
CA SER A 151 -13.09 5.06 -30.16
C SER A 151 -12.23 6.32 -30.07
N THR A 152 -11.65 6.67 -31.21
CA THR A 152 -11.15 7.99 -31.55
C THR A 152 -12.19 9.07 -31.28
N TRP A 153 -11.83 10.08 -30.48
CA TRP A 153 -12.42 11.41 -30.59
C TRP A 153 -11.30 12.43 -30.71
N ARG A 154 -11.07 12.83 -31.96
CA ARG A 154 -10.39 14.06 -32.35
C ARG A 154 -11.52 15.07 -32.60
N THR A 155 -11.54 16.18 -31.88
CA THR A 155 -12.37 17.34 -32.23
C THR A 155 -11.46 18.49 -32.62
N SER A 156 -11.63 18.89 -33.89
CA SER A 156 -11.65 20.27 -34.43
C SER A 156 -10.86 21.35 -33.70
#